data_AF-A0A0C3D3V3-F1
#
_entry.id   AF-A0A0C3D3V3-F1
#
_cell.length_a   1.000
_cell.length_b   1.000
_cell.length_c   1.000
_cell.angle_alpha   90.00
_cell.angle_beta   90.00
_cell.angle_gamma   90.00
#
_symmetry.space_group_name_H-M   'P 1'
#
loop_
_entity.id
_entity.type
_entity.pdbx_description
1 polymer ?
#
loop_
_entity_poly.entity_id
_entity_poly.type
_entity_poly.pdbx_seq_one_letter_code
_entity_poly.pdbx_strand_id
1 'polypeptide(L)'
;MSSMQESMSHPQHSWLQPILDNEHCPPLFKHIDSSMIPIYSHSIPDDVQAVLNVQYPKESPRFLGFDSNGDLRVSAQAPHELIQLVLWATPQWPIPPPIPSVFK
;
A
#
# COMPACT_ATOMS: atom_id res chain seq x y z
N MET A 1 -11.05 0.90 -26.41
CA MET A 1 -11.34 0.56 -25.01
C MET A 1 -10.04 0.12 -24.39
N SER A 2 -9.43 0.92 -23.51
CA SER A 2 -8.22 0.51 -22.80
C SER A 2 -8.67 -0.46 -21.71
N SER A 3 -8.32 -1.74 -21.86
CA SER A 3 -8.41 -2.68 -20.75
C SER A 3 -7.37 -2.26 -19.73
N MET A 4 -7.79 -1.56 -18.67
CA MET A 4 -6.91 -1.35 -17.53
C MET A 4 -6.51 -2.72 -17.00
N GLN A 5 -5.20 -2.99 -17.02
CA GLN A 5 -4.67 -4.26 -16.54
C GLN A 5 -4.67 -4.19 -15.02
N GLU A 6 -5.56 -4.96 -14.40
CA GLU A 6 -5.56 -5.18 -12.95
C GLU A 6 -4.21 -5.75 -12.49
N SER A 7 -3.89 -5.55 -11.21
CA SER A 7 -2.61 -5.90 -10.59
C SER A 7 -1.41 -5.22 -11.24
N MET A 8 -1.60 -4.00 -11.74
CA MET A 8 -0.53 -3.19 -12.32
C MET A 8 -0.41 -1.87 -11.57
N SER A 9 0.77 -1.58 -11.03
CA SER A 9 1.03 -0.30 -10.38
C SER A 9 1.20 0.83 -11.40
N HIS A 10 0.84 2.05 -10.99
CA HIS A 10 1.16 3.24 -11.78
C HIS A 10 2.70 3.36 -11.95
N PRO A 11 3.23 3.77 -13.12
CA PRO A 11 4.68 3.79 -13.39
C PRO A 11 5.51 4.63 -12.40
N GLN A 12 4.94 5.70 -11.86
CA GLN A 12 5.59 6.55 -10.84
C GLN A 12 5.55 5.94 -9.42
N HIS A 13 4.80 4.85 -9.23
CA HIS A 13 4.64 4.12 -7.97
C HIS A 13 5.04 2.65 -8.12
N SER A 14 6.07 2.38 -8.92
CA SER A 14 6.57 1.04 -9.24
C SER A 14 7.01 0.22 -8.01
N TRP A 15 7.25 0.86 -6.87
CA TRP A 15 7.48 0.20 -5.58
C TRP A 15 6.33 -0.69 -5.13
N LEU A 16 5.11 -0.43 -5.63
CA LEU A 16 3.93 -1.26 -5.36
C LEU A 16 3.96 -2.57 -6.15
N GLN A 17 4.59 -2.62 -7.31
CA GLN A 17 4.49 -3.78 -8.20
C GLN A 17 4.90 -5.09 -7.50
N PRO A 18 6.01 -5.17 -6.75
CA PRO A 18 6.37 -6.40 -6.05
C PRO A 18 5.36 -6.85 -4.99
N ILE A 19 4.60 -5.91 -4.40
CA ILE A 19 3.50 -6.24 -3.49
C ILE A 19 2.36 -6.89 -4.27
N LEU A 20 1.99 -6.35 -5.43
CA LEU A 20 0.92 -6.88 -6.28
C LEU A 20 1.29 -8.25 -6.87
N ASP A 21 2.55 -8.43 -7.24
CA ASP A 21 3.08 -9.67 -7.80
C ASP A 21 3.32 -10.77 -6.76
N ASN A 22 3.27 -10.42 -5.46
CA ASN A 22 3.49 -11.39 -4.39
C ASN A 22 2.35 -12.43 -4.37
N GLU A 23 2.71 -13.71 -4.19
CA GLU A 23 1.75 -14.81 -4.12
C GLU A 23 0.80 -14.71 -2.92
N HIS A 24 1.23 -14.04 -1.85
CA HIS A 24 0.44 -13.76 -0.65
C HIS A 24 -0.21 -12.38 -0.65
N CYS A 25 -0.19 -11.68 -1.79
CA CYS A 25 -0.90 -10.42 -1.95
C CYS A 25 -2.41 -10.63 -1.72
N PRO A 26 -3.05 -9.90 -0.79
CA PRO A 26 -4.48 -10.09 -0.53
C PRO A 26 -5.33 -9.77 -1.78
N PRO A 27 -6.42 -10.52 -2.04
CA PRO A 27 -7.24 -10.34 -3.23
C PRO A 27 -7.74 -8.90 -3.44
N LEU A 28 -8.00 -8.16 -2.36
CA LEU A 28 -8.48 -6.79 -2.43
C LEU A 28 -7.51 -5.85 -3.18
N PHE A 29 -6.20 -6.13 -3.15
CA PHE A 29 -5.19 -5.32 -3.84
C PHE A 29 -5.05 -5.70 -5.32
N LYS A 30 -5.68 -6.78 -5.79
CA LYS A 30 -5.63 -7.19 -7.20
C LYS A 30 -6.38 -6.24 -8.11
N HIS A 31 -7.31 -5.44 -7.57
CA HIS A 31 -8.03 -4.39 -8.30
C HIS A 31 -7.21 -3.11 -8.52
N ILE A 32 -5.98 -3.02 -8.00
CA ILE A 32 -5.10 -1.90 -8.30
C ILE A 32 -4.74 -1.94 -9.78
N ASP A 33 -4.96 -0.83 -10.46
CA ASP A 33 -4.53 -0.63 -11.84
C ASP A 33 -3.57 0.55 -11.98
N SER A 34 -3.07 0.73 -13.19
CA SER A 34 -2.05 1.72 -13.50
C SER A 34 -2.54 3.16 -13.42
N SER A 35 -3.82 3.43 -13.19
CA SER A 35 -4.37 4.77 -12.95
C SER A 35 -4.49 5.12 -11.47
N MET A 36 -4.42 4.13 -10.58
CA MET A 36 -4.58 4.32 -9.15
C MET A 36 -3.30 4.91 -8.52
N ILE A 37 -3.44 6.11 -7.96
CA ILE A 37 -2.35 6.83 -7.31
C ILE A 37 -2.48 6.69 -5.78
N PRO A 38 -1.45 6.21 -5.07
CA PRO A 38 -1.51 6.07 -3.62
C PRO A 38 -1.54 7.44 -2.94
N ILE A 39 -2.44 7.61 -1.97
CA ILE A 39 -2.52 8.83 -1.17
C ILE A 39 -1.80 8.61 0.16
N TYR A 40 -0.74 9.37 0.39
CA TYR A 40 0.12 9.24 1.56
C TYR A 40 -0.38 10.10 2.72
N SER A 41 -0.43 9.50 3.89
CA SER A 41 -0.84 10.15 5.14
C SER A 41 -0.01 9.61 6.30
N HIS A 42 0.05 10.32 7.42
CA HIS A 42 0.80 9.82 8.57
C HIS A 42 0.11 8.61 9.21
N SER A 43 -1.18 8.75 9.50
CA SER A 43 -2.06 7.72 10.05
C SER A 43 -3.09 7.28 9.02
N ILE A 44 -3.43 5.99 9.02
CA ILE A 44 -4.52 5.47 8.19
C ILE A 44 -5.85 6.18 8.56
N PRO A 45 -6.72 6.51 7.59
CA PRO A 45 -8.04 7.05 7.87
C PRO A 45 -8.93 6.08 8.66
N ASP A 46 -9.83 6.63 9.48
CA ASP A 46 -10.71 5.86 10.38
C ASP A 46 -11.73 4.97 9.64
N ASP A 47 -12.05 5.28 8.39
CA ASP A 47 -12.99 4.52 7.55
C ASP A 47 -12.33 3.31 6.88
N VAL A 48 -11.01 3.17 6.95
CA VAL A 48 -10.29 1.98 6.47
C VAL A 48 -10.51 0.81 7.44
N GLN A 49 -11.07 -0.29 6.95
CA GLN A 49 -11.43 -1.44 7.78
C GLN A 49 -10.32 -2.49 7.93
N ALA A 50 -9.42 -2.56 6.95
CA ALA A 50 -8.33 -3.54 6.92
C ALA A 50 -7.10 -2.95 6.24
N VAL A 51 -5.92 -3.37 6.70
CA VAL A 51 -4.65 -2.92 6.17
C VAL A 51 -3.73 -4.08 5.84
N LEU A 52 -2.97 -3.92 4.75
CA LEU A 52 -1.77 -4.68 4.49
C LEU A 52 -0.57 -3.95 5.10
N ASN A 53 0.04 -4.57 6.10
CA ASN A 53 1.25 -4.13 6.75
C ASN A 53 2.46 -4.75 6.02
N VAL A 54 3.15 -3.93 5.22
CA VAL A 54 4.37 -4.33 4.51
C VAL A 54 5.59 -3.99 5.36
N GLN A 55 6.28 -5.02 5.83
CA GLN A 55 7.48 -4.94 6.65
C GLN A 55 8.74 -4.92 5.77
N TYR A 56 9.51 -3.83 5.85
CA TYR A 56 10.76 -3.67 5.10
C TYR A 56 11.97 -3.94 6.00
N PRO A 57 13.01 -4.66 5.53
CA PRO A 57 14.15 -5.04 6.38
C PRO A 57 14.98 -3.88 6.96
N LYS A 58 14.97 -2.71 6.31
CA LYS A 58 15.79 -1.55 6.69
C LYS A 58 15.00 -0.25 6.78
N GLU A 59 13.68 -0.31 6.61
CA GLU A 59 12.82 0.85 6.50
C GLU A 59 11.62 0.70 7.42
N SER A 60 10.97 1.82 7.72
CA SER A 60 9.70 1.79 8.46
C SER A 60 8.64 1.03 7.66
N PRO A 61 7.73 0.30 8.33
CA PRO A 61 6.65 -0.39 7.63
C PRO A 61 5.74 0.57 6.86
N ARG A 62 4.97 0.02 5.94
CA ARG A 62 3.90 0.72 5.22
C ARG A 62 2.59 0.01 5.48
N PHE A 63 1.57 0.75 5.88
CA PHE A 63 0.21 0.26 6.00
C PHE A 63 -0.57 0.73 4.77
N LEU A 64 -1.05 -0.21 3.97
CA LEU A 64 -1.85 0.05 2.78
C LEU A 64 -3.28 -0.38 3.04
N GLY A 65 -4.25 0.42 2.63
CA GLY A 65 -5.67 0.09 2.75
C GLY A 65 -6.51 0.88 1.78
N PHE A 66 -7.79 0.51 1.66
CA PHE A 66 -8.77 1.24 0.85
C PHE A 66 -9.74 1.94 1.77
N ASP A 67 -9.95 3.22 1.54
CA ASP A 67 -10.97 3.99 2.26
C ASP A 67 -12.37 3.77 1.66
N SER A 68 -13.37 4.45 2.22
CA SER A 68 -14.76 4.33 1.75
C SER A 68 -15.00 4.87 0.34
N ASN A 69 -14.09 5.68 -0.22
CA ASN A 69 -14.15 6.16 -1.61
C ASN A 69 -13.49 5.19 -2.58
N GLY A 70 -12.83 4.14 -2.10
CA GLY A 70 -12.02 3.24 -2.91
C GLY A 70 -10.64 3.80 -3.23
N ASP A 71 -10.19 4.85 -2.54
CA ASP A 71 -8.85 5.39 -2.71
C ASP A 71 -7.83 4.50 -1.98
N LEU A 72 -6.71 4.21 -2.65
CA LEU A 72 -5.58 3.52 -2.02
C LEU A 72 -4.85 4.48 -1.07
N ARG A 73 -4.94 4.19 0.23
CA ARG A 73 -4.26 4.92 1.31
C ARG A 73 -2.96 4.22 1.69
N VAL A 74 -1.90 5.00 1.88
CA VAL A 74 -0.61 4.54 2.39
C VAL A 74 -0.24 5.35 3.61
N SER A 75 0.07 4.67 4.72
CA SER A 75 0.36 5.33 5.99
C SER A 75 1.51 4.70 6.76
N ALA A 76 2.09 5.48 7.67
CA ALA A 76 3.18 5.06 8.54
C ALA A 76 2.65 4.37 9.81
N GLN A 77 1.39 4.62 10.15
CA GLN A 77 0.74 4.10 11.34
C GLN A 77 -0.68 3.64 11.01
N ALA A 78 -1.10 2.54 11.62
CA ALA A 78 -2.46 2.06 11.63
C ALA A 78 -2.84 1.65 13.06
N PRO A 79 -4.09 1.90 13.50
CA PRO A 79 -4.60 1.39 14.77
C PRO A 79 -4.42 -0.12 14.90
N HIS A 80 -4.16 -0.58 16.12
CA HIS A 80 -3.97 -2.01 16.40
C HIS A 80 -5.27 -2.81 16.27
N GLU A 81 -6.42 -2.15 16.34
CA GLU A 81 -7.75 -2.75 16.24
C GLU A 81 -8.14 -3.13 14.81
N LEU A 82 -7.43 -2.61 13.79
CA LEU A 82 -7.70 -2.95 12.40
C LEU A 82 -7.28 -4.38 12.07
N ILE A 83 -7.98 -5.00 11.12
CA ILE A 83 -7.55 -6.28 10.55
C ILE A 83 -6.22 -6.05 9.81
N GLN A 84 -5.14 -6.69 10.27
CA GLN A 84 -3.82 -6.54 9.68
C GLN A 84 -3.37 -7.83 8.99
N LEU A 85 -3.03 -7.71 7.71
CA LEU A 85 -2.33 -8.75 6.95
C LEU A 85 -0.86 -8.34 6.88
N VAL A 86 0.07 -9.26 7.15
CA VAL A 86 1.50 -8.94 7.16
C VAL A 86 2.19 -9.53 5.94
N LEU A 87 2.98 -8.71 5.26
CA LEU A 87 3.81 -9.11 4.14
C LEU A 87 5.24 -8.62 4.35
N TRP A 88 6.22 -9.51 4.17
CA TRP A 88 7.62 -9.19 4.34
C TRP A 88 8.26 -8.86 2.99
N ALA A 89 8.73 -7.63 2.83
CA ALA A 89 9.46 -7.21 1.66
C ALA A 89 10.86 -7.84 1.64
N THR A 90 11.35 -8.19 0.45
CA THR A 90 12.74 -8.64 0.29
C THR A 90 13.67 -7.44 0.08
N PRO A 91 14.99 -7.57 0.35
CA PRO A 91 15.94 -6.47 0.14
C PRO A 91 16.03 -5.95 -1.30
N GLN A 92 15.54 -6.69 -2.29
CA GLN A 92 15.52 -6.30 -3.70
C GLN A 92 14.31 -5.42 -4.06
N TRP A 93 13.32 -5.33 -3.17
CA TRP A 93 12.13 -4.51 -3.44
C TRP A 93 12.50 -3.03 -3.48
N PRO A 94 11.90 -2.24 -4.38
CA PRO A 94 12.09 -0.81 -4.39
C PRO A 94 11.64 -0.22 -3.05
N ILE A 95 12.38 0.77 -2.57
CA ILE A 95 12.03 1.49 -1.35
C ILE A 95 10.80 2.36 -1.64
N PRO A 96 9.74 2.30 -0.81
CA PRO A 96 8.58 3.16 -0.97
C PRO A 96 8.94 4.63 -0.71
N PRO A 97 8.22 5.60 -1.29
CA PRO A 97 8.40 7.01 -0.99
C PRO A 97 8.34 7.29 0.53
N PRO A 98 9.05 8.34 0.99
CA PRO A 98 8.94 8.79 2.37
C PRO A 98 7.50 9.25 2.64
N ILE A 99 6.97 8.88 3.81
CA ILE A 99 5.68 9.37 4.27
C ILE A 99 5.91 10.72 4.95
N PRO A 100 5.08 11.75 4.69
CA PRO A 100 5.16 13.01 5.39
C PRO A 100 5.20 12.80 6.91
N SER A 101 6.28 13.30 7.53
CA SER A 101 6.41 13.38 8.99
C SER A 101 5.53 14.51 9.52
N VAL A 102 4.89 14.31 10.67
CA VAL A 102 4.19 15.37 11.42
C VAL A 102 5.20 16.35 12.06
N PHE A 103 6.45 15.93 12.20
CA PHE A 103 7.53 16.74 12.76
C PHE A 103 8.38 17.34 11.62
N LYS A 104 8.34 18.68 11.51
CA LYS A 104 9.34 19.50 10.83
C LYS A 104 10.48 19.80 11.78
#